data_AF-A0A2V8G9M3-F1
#
_entry.id   AF-A0A2V8G9M3-F1
#
_cell.length_a   1.000
_cell.length_b   1.000
_cell.length_c   1.000
_cell.angle_alpha   90.00
_cell.angle_beta   90.00
_cell.angle_gamma   90.00
#
_symmetry.space_group_name_H-M   'P 1'
#
loop_
_entity.id
_entity.type
_entity.pdbx_description
1 polymer ?
#
loop_
_entity_poly.entity_id
_entity_poly.type
_entity_poly.pdbx_seq_one_letter_code
_entity_poly.pdbx_strand_id
1 'polypeptide(L)'
;MNDSYYMRKALGLAERGRGRTSPNPMVGAVVVDADGVIVGRGRHEVAGGPHAEVNALADAGWRARGATLYCTLEPCCHTGPATSRRAGLARRSGSSARKRSARTKPS
;
A
#
# COMPACT_ATOMS: atom_id res chain seq x y z
N MET A 1 4.38 -1.99 19.15
CA MET A 1 3.10 -1.99 18.38
C MET A 1 3.02 -3.26 17.53
N ASN A 2 1.82 -3.75 17.20
CA ASN A 2 1.63 -4.98 16.41
C ASN A 2 1.20 -4.69 14.96
N ASP A 3 1.35 -5.69 14.07
CA ASP A 3 0.99 -5.57 12.64
C ASP A 3 -0.47 -5.12 12.42
N SER A 4 -1.39 -5.60 13.26
CA SER A 4 -2.82 -5.27 13.20
C SER A 4 -3.09 -3.78 13.45
N TYR A 5 -2.27 -3.11 14.28
CA TYR A 5 -2.38 -1.67 14.50
C TYR A 5 -2.09 -0.88 13.22
N TYR A 6 -1.00 -1.20 12.52
CA TYR A 6 -0.63 -0.51 11.28
C TYR A 6 -1.60 -0.82 10.14
N MET A 7 -2.09 -2.05 10.07
CA MET A 7 -3.11 -2.41 9.09
C MET A 7 -4.42 -1.63 9.28
N ARG A 8 -4.86 -1.42 10.53
CA ARG A 8 -6.02 -0.55 10.82
C ARG A 8 -5.78 0.90 10.38
N LYS A 9 -4.56 1.42 10.54
CA LYS A 9 -4.21 2.76 10.02
C LYS A 9 -4.28 2.81 8.49
N ALA A 10 -3.80 1.77 7.81
CA ALA A 10 -3.91 1.67 6.35
C ALA A 10 -5.38 1.59 5.88
N LEU A 11 -6.24 0.84 6.56
CA LEU A 11 -7.68 0.79 6.28
C LEU A 11 -8.34 2.16 6.44
N GLY A 12 -8.03 2.89 7.50
CA GLY A 12 -8.53 4.26 7.69
C GLY A 12 -8.06 5.24 6.61
N LEU A 13 -6.93 5.00 5.94
CA LEU A 13 -6.51 5.78 4.77
C LEU A 13 -7.30 5.40 3.52
N ALA A 14 -7.56 4.10 3.33
CA ALA A 14 -8.34 3.58 2.21
C ALA A 14 -9.77 4.14 2.21
N GLU A 15 -10.42 4.21 3.37
CA GLU A 15 -11.78 4.74 3.51
C GLU A 15 -11.92 6.18 3.02
N ARG A 16 -10.85 6.98 3.07
CA ARG A 16 -10.88 8.35 2.57
C ARG A 16 -10.92 8.45 1.03
N GLY A 17 -10.75 7.32 0.32
CA GLY A 17 -10.95 7.22 -1.14
C GLY A 17 -12.39 6.89 -1.54
N ARG A 18 -13.31 6.71 -0.57
CA ARG A 18 -14.70 6.33 -0.83
C ARG A 18 -15.38 7.30 -1.79
N GLY A 19 -16.01 6.73 -2.82
CA GLY A 19 -16.75 7.49 -3.85
C GLY A 19 -15.88 8.15 -4.92
N ARG A 20 -14.54 8.10 -4.80
CA ARG A 20 -13.61 8.75 -5.77
C ARG A 20 -12.76 7.76 -6.57
N THR A 21 -12.66 6.52 -6.11
CA THR A 21 -11.81 5.51 -6.74
C THR A 21 -12.56 4.55 -7.67
N SER A 22 -13.89 4.56 -7.72
CA SER A 22 -14.66 3.65 -8.59
C SER A 22 -14.23 3.79 -10.06
N PRO A 23 -14.01 2.70 -10.81
CA PRO A 23 -14.25 1.27 -10.49
C PRO A 23 -13.12 0.57 -9.71
N ASN A 24 -12.05 1.28 -9.34
CA ASN A 24 -10.90 0.74 -8.60
C ASN A 24 -11.20 0.60 -7.10
N PRO A 25 -10.62 -0.42 -6.43
CA PRO A 25 -10.78 -0.61 -5.00
C PRO A 25 -10.18 0.54 -4.20
N MET A 26 -10.75 0.79 -3.02
CA MET A 26 -10.15 1.66 -2.02
C MET A 26 -8.91 0.97 -1.43
N VAL A 27 -7.74 1.55 -1.64
CA VAL A 27 -6.48 1.01 -1.13
C VAL A 27 -5.78 2.08 -0.30
N GLY A 28 -5.25 1.66 0.86
CA GLY A 28 -4.44 2.47 1.74
C GLY A 28 -3.14 1.76 2.09
N ALA A 29 -2.10 2.54 2.38
CA ALA A 29 -0.79 2.02 2.75
C ALA A 29 -0.09 2.91 3.77
N VAL A 30 0.71 2.30 4.65
CA VAL A 30 1.60 3.01 5.58
C VAL A 30 3.00 2.40 5.57
N VAL A 31 4.01 3.25 5.66
CA VAL A 31 5.42 2.86 5.81
C VAL A 31 5.81 3.07 7.27
N VAL A 32 6.40 2.07 7.88
CA VAL A 32 6.78 2.05 9.30
C VAL A 32 8.27 1.78 9.40
N ASP A 33 9.03 2.66 10.04
CA ASP A 33 10.47 2.45 10.23
C ASP A 33 10.78 1.37 11.28
N ALA A 34 12.08 1.12 11.49
CA ALA A 34 12.54 0.09 12.43
C ALA A 34 12.14 0.37 13.88
N ASP A 35 11.90 1.64 14.23
CA ASP A 35 11.49 2.08 15.56
C ASP A 35 9.97 2.00 15.76
N GLY A 36 9.22 1.59 14.73
CA GLY A 36 7.76 1.49 14.78
C GLY A 36 7.04 2.82 14.52
N VAL A 37 7.73 3.82 13.98
CA VAL A 37 7.14 5.11 13.65
C VAL A 37 6.58 5.07 12.23
N ILE A 38 5.36 5.60 12.04
CA ILE A 38 4.79 5.76 10.70
C ILE A 38 5.50 6.93 10.03
N VAL A 39 6.30 6.61 9.02
CA VAL A 39 7.12 7.57 8.27
C VAL A 39 6.55 7.95 6.93
N GLY A 40 5.55 7.20 6.43
CA GLY A 40 4.85 7.51 5.19
C GLY A 40 3.42 6.99 5.19
N ARG A 41 2.52 7.70 4.49
CA ARG A 41 1.10 7.37 4.35
C ARG A 41 0.67 7.57 2.90
N GLY A 42 -0.17 6.66 2.41
CA GLY A 42 -0.68 6.74 1.06
C GLY A 42 -2.06 6.13 0.93
N ARG A 43 -2.83 6.63 -0.04
CA ARG A 43 -4.09 6.03 -0.48
C ARG A 43 -4.20 6.18 -1.99
N HIS A 44 -5.01 5.34 -2.62
CA HIS A 44 -5.44 5.57 -3.99
C HIS A 44 -6.50 6.68 -3.98
N GLU A 45 -6.20 7.84 -4.55
CA GLU A 45 -7.06 9.03 -4.43
C GLU A 45 -8.15 9.11 -5.51
N VAL A 46 -7.83 8.68 -6.72
CA VAL A 46 -8.69 8.76 -7.90
C VAL A 46 -8.34 7.63 -8.88
N ALA A 47 -9.33 7.13 -9.60
CA ALA A 47 -9.11 6.14 -10.66
C ALA A 47 -8.11 6.68 -11.71
N GLY A 48 -7.13 5.86 -12.09
CA GLY A 48 -6.05 6.25 -13.00
C GLY A 48 -4.88 7.00 -12.35
N GLY A 49 -5.02 7.40 -11.08
CA GLY A 49 -3.93 8.00 -10.30
C GLY A 49 -2.96 6.96 -9.71
N PRO A 50 -1.87 7.43 -9.05
CA PRO A 50 -0.91 6.55 -8.38
C PRO A 50 -1.55 5.62 -7.35
N HIS A 51 -0.96 4.42 -7.18
CA HIS A 51 -1.38 3.47 -6.15
C HIS A 51 -0.99 3.95 -4.74
N ALA A 52 -1.68 3.43 -3.73
CA ALA A 52 -1.43 3.76 -2.33
C ALA A 52 0.02 3.52 -1.88
N GLU A 53 0.65 2.45 -2.37
CA GLU A 53 2.04 2.11 -2.08
C GLU A 53 3.04 3.13 -2.63
N VAL A 54 2.79 3.64 -3.84
CA VAL A 54 3.62 4.68 -4.47
C VAL A 54 3.54 5.96 -3.65
N ASN A 55 2.32 6.36 -3.28
CA ASN A 55 2.09 7.54 -2.45
C ASN A 55 2.75 7.41 -1.06
N ALA A 56 2.64 6.24 -0.43
CA ALA A 56 3.22 6.01 0.89
C ALA A 56 4.76 5.99 0.88
N LEU A 57 5.37 5.46 -0.18
CA LEU A 57 6.83 5.46 -0.35
C LEU A 57 7.35 6.85 -0.71
N ALA A 58 6.63 7.62 -1.53
CA ALA A 58 6.97 9.00 -1.85
C ALA A 58 6.92 9.89 -0.60
N ASP A 59 5.89 9.73 0.25
CA ASP A 59 5.75 10.43 1.53
C ASP A 59 6.88 10.05 2.51
N ALA A 60 7.27 8.78 2.55
CA ALA A 60 8.38 8.31 3.38
C ALA A 60 9.77 8.76 2.91
N GLY A 61 9.95 8.97 1.60
CA GLY A 61 11.23 9.31 1.00
C GLY A 61 12.36 8.37 1.42
N TRP A 62 13.48 8.94 1.87
CA TRP A 62 14.65 8.17 2.31
C TRP A 62 14.38 7.27 3.52
N ARG A 63 13.38 7.61 4.36
CA ARG A 63 13.01 6.83 5.56
C ARG A 63 12.34 5.52 5.21
N ALA A 64 11.95 5.31 3.95
CA ALA A 64 11.44 4.02 3.48
C ALA A 64 12.52 2.92 3.46
N ARG A 65 13.81 3.29 3.47
CA ARG A 65 14.91 2.33 3.40
C ARG A 65 14.99 1.53 4.70
N GLY A 66 14.77 0.22 4.60
CA GLY A 66 14.76 -0.69 5.76
C GLY A 66 13.45 -0.69 6.55
N ALA A 67 12.44 0.05 6.10
CA ALA A 67 11.13 0.12 6.72
C ALA A 67 10.25 -1.11 6.42
N THR A 68 9.03 -1.13 6.93
CA THR A 68 7.98 -2.10 6.60
C THR A 68 6.81 -1.39 5.96
N LEU A 69 6.35 -1.87 4.81
CA LEU A 69 5.15 -1.37 4.15
C LEU A 69 3.95 -2.25 4.49
N TYR A 70 2.92 -1.65 5.06
CA TYR A 70 1.61 -2.27 5.28
C TYR A 70 0.64 -1.74 4.23
N CYS A 71 0.03 -2.62 3.44
CA CYS A 71 -0.94 -2.26 2.41
C CYS A 71 -2.24 -3.06 2.59
N THR A 72 -3.39 -2.42 2.38
CA THR A 72 -4.72 -3.04 2.56
C THR A 72 -5.10 -4.02 1.46
N LEU A 73 -4.38 -4.01 0.34
CA LEU A 73 -4.53 -4.95 -0.75
C LEU A 73 -3.15 -5.52 -1.06
N GLU A 74 -3.06 -6.76 -1.58
CA GLU A 74 -1.77 -7.26 -2.04
C GLU A 74 -1.21 -6.28 -3.07
N PRO A 75 0.01 -5.73 -2.84
CA PRO A 75 0.58 -4.71 -3.69
C PRO A 75 0.69 -5.26 -5.11
N CYS A 76 0.25 -4.49 -6.09
CA CYS A 76 0.16 -4.98 -7.46
C CYS A 76 1.58 -5.20 -8.03
N CYS A 77 1.89 -6.43 -8.43
CA CYS A 77 3.24 -6.85 -8.84
C CYS A 77 3.65 -6.40 -10.27
N HIS A 78 3.09 -5.32 -10.83
CA HIS A 78 3.31 -4.97 -12.23
C HIS A 78 4.35 -3.85 -12.36
N THR A 79 5.55 -4.17 -12.81
CA THR A 79 6.56 -3.20 -13.28
C THR A 79 6.40 -2.96 -14.78
N GLY A 80 5.24 -2.45 -15.18
CA GLY A 80 4.94 -2.09 -16.57
C GLY A 80 3.79 -1.08 -16.63
N PRO A 81 3.66 -0.30 -17.72
CA PRO A 81 2.61 0.71 -17.86
C PRO A 81 1.24 0.05 -17.69
N ALA A 82 0.36 0.73 -16.95
CA ALA A 82 -0.90 0.21 -16.47
C ALA A 82 -1.85 -0.24 -17.60
N THR A 83 -1.75 -1.50 -18.00
CA THR A 83 -2.75 -2.14 -18.87
C THR A 83 -3.07 -3.54 -18.35
N SER A 84 -4.32 -3.68 -17.89
CA SER A 84 -5.13 -4.90 -17.74
C SER A 84 -4.65 -6.05 -16.83
N ARG A 85 -5.54 -6.43 -15.90
CA ARG A 85 -5.81 -7.76 -15.31
C ARG A 85 -4.72 -8.85 -15.50
N ARG A 86 -4.26 -9.44 -14.40
CA ARG A 86 -4.68 -10.76 -13.84
C ARG A 86 -3.79 -11.11 -12.65
N ALA A 87 -4.35 -11.81 -11.68
CA ALA A 87 -3.63 -12.36 -10.53
C ALA A 87 -2.51 -13.32 -10.96
N GLY A 88 -1.33 -13.22 -10.34
CA GLY A 88 -0.28 -14.24 -10.48
C GLY A 88 1.14 -13.74 -10.26
N LEU A 89 1.76 -14.26 -9.20
CA LEU A 89 3.21 -14.41 -8.97
C LEU A 89 4.01 -13.16 -8.52
N ALA A 90 4.34 -13.16 -7.23
CA ALA A 90 5.27 -12.22 -6.60
C ALA A 90 6.72 -12.54 -6.99
N ARG A 91 7.42 -11.58 -7.63
CA ARG A 91 8.88 -11.50 -7.57
C ARG A 91 9.32 -10.12 -7.09
N ARG A 92 10.25 -10.16 -6.13
CA ARG A 92 10.92 -9.04 -5.45
C ARG A 92 11.58 -8.10 -6.46
N SER A 93 11.30 -6.81 -6.37
CA SER A 93 12.14 -5.76 -6.92
C SER A 93 12.15 -4.51 -6.03
N GLY A 94 13.34 -4.11 -5.59
CA GLY A 94 13.81 -2.73 -5.74
C GLY A 94 13.51 -1.66 -4.68
N SER A 95 12.88 -1.93 -3.54
CA SER A 95 12.87 -1.00 -2.40
C SER A 95 12.90 -1.83 -1.12
N SER A 96 13.93 -1.69 -0.30
CA SER A 96 14.25 -2.58 0.83
C SER A 96 13.23 -2.58 1.98
N ALA A 97 11.99 -2.15 1.75
CA ALA A 97 10.91 -2.29 2.71
C ALA A 97 10.33 -3.71 2.65
N ARG A 98 10.27 -4.39 3.81
CA ARG A 98 9.55 -5.69 3.88
C ARG A 98 8.06 -5.42 3.66
N LYS A 99 7.44 -6.14 2.72
CA LYS A 99 6.01 -5.97 2.37
C LYS A 99 5.16 -6.93 3.22
N ARG A 100 4.13 -6.41 3.90
CA ARG A 100 3.08 -7.20 4.56
C ARG A 100 1.71 -6.81 3.99
N SER A 101 0.93 -7.81 3.58
CA SER A 101 -0.43 -7.63 3.05
C SER A 101 -1.44 -8.35 3.94
N ALA A 102 -2.59 -7.73 4.19
CA ALA A 102 -3.74 -8.40 4.78
C ALA A 102 -4.62 -8.96 3.64
N ARG A 103 -4.69 -10.29 3.51
CA ARG A 103 -5.77 -10.92 2.73
C ARG A 103 -7.04 -10.91 3.58
N THR A 104 -7.94 -9.99 3.31
CA THR A 104 -9.34 -10.18 3.71
C THR A 104 -10.06 -10.90 2.57
N LYS A 105 -10.29 -12.21 2.72
CA LYS A 105 -11.34 -12.89 1.94
C LYS A 105 -12.69 -12.41 2.50
N PRO A 106 -13.64 -11.95 1.67
CA PRO A 106 -15.00 -11.72 2.14
C PRO A 106 -15.68 -13.09 2.33
N SER A 107 -16.29 -13.28 3.49
CA SER A 107 -17.26 -14.35 3.77
C SER A 107 -18.59 -14.05 3.09
#